data_AF-A0A915DT23-F1
#
_entry.id   AF-A0A915DT23-F1
#
_cell.length_a   1.000
_cell.length_b   1.000
_cell.length_c   1.000
_cell.angle_alpha   90.00
_cell.angle_beta   90.00
_cell.angle_gamma   90.00
#
_symmetry.space_group_name_H-M   'P 1'
#
loop_
_entity.id
_entity.type
_entity.pdbx_description
1 polymer ?
#
loop_
_entity_poly.entity_id
_entity_poly.type
_entity_poly.pdbx_seq_one_letter_code
_entity_poly.pdbx_strand_id
1 'polypeptide(L)'
;MNFLNATYGEGSMNLLARPQQGPNGSYGGGEHVAGTTTSKRPVLVINGITGFASDYFQTRDYFLSNGYSPEEFYMTTYWDGTASPSETLKCLYCKEIRLFILAVSTFTNSQVDILAYSMGSPVARKAIMGGNCVDTSEVLGASMSSSVHHFVSIAGPNYGVKDCTSFFYSFLATCNTNNGMRCNSVYLNNINTGSHYEGDTIHTIYSSTDNVIGYKVSCGNTVTGNIPGQNAAYLYTGLTHTQTFFNTLDRQLSIITSP
;
A
#
# COMPACT_ATOMS: atom_id res chain seq x y z
N MET A 1 -11.28 -18.89 4.54
CA MET A 1 -12.32 -18.07 5.23
C MET A 1 -12.53 -18.43 6.70
N ASN A 2 -12.54 -19.73 7.07
CA ASN A 2 -12.75 -20.15 8.48
C ASN A 2 -11.79 -19.50 9.49
N PHE A 3 -10.50 -19.33 9.15
CA PHE A 3 -9.52 -18.66 10.00
C PHE A 3 -9.92 -17.22 10.37
N LEU A 4 -10.31 -16.42 9.37
CA LEU A 4 -10.65 -15.01 9.59
C LEU A 4 -11.85 -14.85 10.51
N ASN A 5 -12.90 -15.65 10.29
CA ASN A 5 -14.08 -15.62 11.15
C ASN A 5 -13.75 -16.09 12.58
N ALA A 6 -13.01 -17.21 12.71
CA ALA A 6 -12.64 -17.75 14.01
C ALA A 6 -11.74 -16.82 14.83
N THR A 7 -10.88 -16.04 14.16
CA THR A 7 -9.85 -15.21 14.82
C THR A 7 -10.30 -13.76 15.02
N TYR A 8 -10.97 -13.18 14.03
CA TYR A 8 -11.31 -11.74 14.00
C TYR A 8 -12.82 -11.47 13.91
N GLY A 9 -13.65 -12.52 13.85
CA GLY A 9 -15.09 -12.42 13.70
C GLY A 9 -15.56 -12.14 12.27
N GLU A 10 -16.87 -12.29 12.07
CA GLU A 10 -17.52 -12.23 10.76
C GLU A 10 -17.35 -10.87 10.07
N GLY A 11 -17.44 -9.77 10.84
CA GLY A 11 -17.27 -8.41 10.31
C GLY A 11 -15.88 -8.21 9.68
N SER A 12 -14.83 -8.60 10.37
CA SER A 12 -13.45 -8.55 9.89
C SER A 12 -13.22 -9.48 8.69
N MET A 13 -13.81 -10.68 8.73
CA MET A 13 -13.79 -11.59 7.58
C MET A 13 -14.44 -10.94 6.34
N ASN A 14 -15.62 -10.35 6.47
CA ASN A 14 -16.31 -9.71 5.34
C ASN A 14 -15.55 -8.48 4.82
N LEU A 15 -14.86 -7.77 5.70
CA LEU A 15 -14.00 -6.65 5.34
C LEU A 15 -12.80 -7.09 4.50
N LEU A 16 -12.13 -8.18 4.89
CA LEU A 16 -10.94 -8.67 4.21
C LEU A 16 -11.22 -9.58 3.02
N ALA A 17 -12.28 -10.40 3.05
CA ALA A 17 -12.62 -11.32 1.98
C ALA A 17 -13.50 -10.66 0.90
N ARG A 18 -14.18 -9.56 1.24
CA ARG A 18 -15.02 -8.76 0.35
C ARG A 18 -15.98 -9.62 -0.51
N PRO A 19 -16.71 -10.60 0.04
CA PRO A 19 -17.52 -11.54 -0.75
C PRO A 19 -18.58 -10.85 -1.62
N GLN A 20 -19.08 -9.70 -1.19
CA GLN A 20 -20.03 -8.86 -1.94
C GLN A 20 -19.46 -8.29 -3.25
N GLN A 21 -18.13 -8.23 -3.41
CA GLN A 21 -17.45 -7.79 -4.63
C GLN A 21 -17.04 -8.95 -5.54
N GLY A 22 -17.31 -10.21 -5.15
CA GLY A 22 -16.97 -11.38 -5.95
C GLY A 22 -15.49 -11.43 -6.32
N PRO A 23 -15.11 -11.69 -7.59
CA PRO A 23 -13.71 -11.73 -8.03
C PRO A 23 -12.92 -10.43 -7.80
N ASN A 24 -13.62 -9.29 -7.66
CA ASN A 24 -13.00 -7.99 -7.41
C ASN A 24 -12.68 -7.79 -5.92
N GLY A 25 -13.15 -8.67 -5.04
CA GLY A 25 -13.00 -8.51 -3.60
C GLY A 25 -11.57 -8.69 -3.16
N SER A 26 -11.12 -9.95 -3.10
CA SER A 26 -9.83 -10.33 -2.55
C SER A 26 -9.32 -11.65 -3.14
N TYR A 27 -8.03 -11.91 -2.98
CA TYR A 27 -7.38 -13.16 -3.35
C TYR A 27 -6.28 -13.50 -2.34
N GLY A 28 -6.06 -14.80 -2.12
CA GLY A 28 -4.97 -15.33 -1.31
C GLY A 28 -5.43 -16.40 -0.33
N GLY A 29 -4.46 -17.00 0.36
CA GLY A 29 -4.67 -17.97 1.44
C GLY A 29 -4.71 -19.44 1.00
N GLY A 30 -4.97 -19.71 -0.28
CA GLY A 30 -4.87 -21.06 -0.86
C GLY A 30 -5.47 -22.17 0.01
N GLU A 31 -4.74 -23.27 0.12
CA GLU A 31 -5.02 -24.39 1.05
C GLU A 31 -4.17 -24.31 2.33
N HIS A 32 -3.64 -23.12 2.63
CA HIS A 32 -2.68 -22.94 3.71
C HIS A 32 -3.24 -23.28 5.08
N VAL A 33 -2.41 -23.89 5.92
CA VAL A 33 -2.76 -24.21 7.31
C VAL A 33 -2.41 -23.02 8.20
N ALA A 34 -3.43 -22.37 8.75
CA ALA A 34 -3.27 -21.21 9.61
C ALA A 34 -2.25 -21.43 10.74
N GLY A 35 -1.35 -20.47 10.93
CA GLY A 35 -0.32 -20.47 11.97
C GLY A 35 0.94 -21.26 11.60
N THR A 36 1.01 -21.84 10.40
CA THR A 36 2.24 -22.44 9.87
C THR A 36 2.98 -21.46 8.98
N THR A 37 4.30 -21.64 8.83
CA THR A 37 5.11 -20.76 7.98
C THR A 37 5.08 -21.22 6.53
N THR A 38 4.88 -20.29 5.59
CA THR A 38 4.98 -20.51 4.15
C THR A 38 6.43 -20.67 3.69
N SER A 39 6.65 -21.18 2.47
CA SER A 39 8.02 -21.41 1.96
C SER A 39 8.76 -20.11 1.63
N LYS A 40 8.01 -19.08 1.23
CA LYS A 40 8.45 -17.70 1.00
C LYS A 40 7.62 -16.77 1.87
N ARG A 41 8.15 -15.58 2.14
CA ARG A 41 7.37 -14.52 2.80
C ARG A 41 6.14 -14.18 1.94
N PRO A 42 4.96 -14.05 2.55
CA PRO A 42 3.75 -13.66 1.84
C PRO A 42 3.85 -12.22 1.32
N VAL A 43 3.40 -12.03 0.08
CA VAL A 43 3.36 -10.74 -0.62
C VAL A 43 1.96 -10.16 -0.54
N LEU A 44 1.86 -8.90 -0.13
CA LEU A 44 0.62 -8.14 -0.08
C LEU A 44 0.66 -7.01 -1.11
N VAL A 45 -0.31 -6.99 -2.02
CA VAL A 45 -0.53 -5.85 -2.91
C VAL A 45 -1.56 -4.91 -2.30
N ILE A 46 -1.17 -3.65 -2.11
CA ILE A 46 -2.05 -2.58 -1.62
C ILE A 46 -2.37 -1.63 -2.79
N ASN A 47 -3.64 -1.64 -3.20
CA ASN A 47 -4.09 -0.89 -4.38
C ASN A 47 -4.09 0.63 -4.19
N GLY A 48 -4.13 1.36 -5.30
CA GLY A 48 -4.22 2.82 -5.33
C GLY A 48 -5.63 3.35 -5.03
N ILE A 49 -5.81 4.65 -5.27
CA ILE A 49 -7.09 5.36 -5.12
C ILE A 49 -8.19 4.74 -5.98
N THR A 50 -7.85 4.16 -7.13
CA THR A 50 -8.77 3.37 -7.96
C THR A 50 -8.36 1.92 -7.99
N GLY A 51 -9.35 1.06 -8.19
CA GLY A 51 -9.13 -0.32 -8.60
C GLY A 51 -9.52 -1.34 -7.56
N PHE A 52 -9.54 -2.57 -8.03
CA PHE A 52 -9.94 -3.77 -7.31
C PHE A 52 -8.75 -4.72 -7.18
N ALA A 53 -8.86 -5.70 -6.29
CA ALA A 53 -7.90 -6.80 -6.21
C ALA A 53 -7.71 -7.48 -7.58
N SER A 54 -8.79 -7.64 -8.35
CA SER A 54 -8.76 -8.27 -9.68
C SER A 54 -7.89 -7.54 -10.71
N ASP A 55 -7.65 -6.23 -10.56
CA ASP A 55 -6.77 -5.46 -11.45
C ASP A 55 -5.31 -5.94 -11.36
N TYR A 56 -4.95 -6.63 -10.29
CA TYR A 56 -3.61 -7.16 -10.04
C TYR A 56 -3.49 -8.66 -10.36
N PHE A 57 -4.45 -9.26 -11.07
CA PHE A 57 -4.36 -10.66 -11.48
C PHE A 57 -3.18 -10.94 -12.41
N GLN A 58 -2.82 -10.01 -13.29
CA GLN A 58 -1.59 -10.13 -14.09
C GLN A 58 -0.34 -10.17 -13.20
N THR A 59 -0.31 -9.35 -12.15
CA THR A 59 0.77 -9.35 -11.16
C THR A 59 0.82 -10.67 -10.41
N ARG A 60 -0.31 -11.16 -9.91
CA ARG A 60 -0.40 -12.49 -9.30
C ARG A 60 0.16 -13.55 -10.24
N ASP A 61 -0.29 -13.60 -11.48
CA ASP A 61 0.15 -14.63 -12.44
C ASP A 61 1.66 -14.53 -12.73
N TYR A 62 2.20 -13.33 -12.77
CA TYR A 62 3.65 -13.11 -12.85
C TYR A 62 4.38 -13.69 -11.63
N PHE A 63 3.92 -13.44 -10.41
CA PHE A 63 4.56 -13.98 -9.20
C PHE A 63 4.42 -15.50 -9.12
N LEU A 64 3.25 -16.05 -9.45
CA LEU A 64 3.01 -17.49 -9.47
C LEU A 64 3.91 -18.20 -10.50
N SER A 65 4.04 -17.65 -11.70
CA SER A 65 4.96 -18.17 -12.73
C SER A 65 6.45 -18.05 -12.33
N ASN A 66 6.78 -17.22 -11.36
CA ASN A 66 8.11 -17.09 -10.74
C ASN A 66 8.20 -17.82 -9.39
N GLY A 67 7.37 -18.83 -9.20
CA GLY A 67 7.47 -19.81 -8.12
C GLY A 67 6.90 -19.36 -6.78
N TYR A 68 6.12 -18.28 -6.72
CA TYR A 68 5.20 -18.07 -5.59
C TYR A 68 4.00 -19.00 -5.72
N SER A 69 3.34 -19.28 -4.60
CA SER A 69 2.11 -20.07 -4.55
C SER A 69 0.90 -19.20 -4.20
N PRO A 70 -0.34 -19.70 -4.42
CA PRO A 70 -1.57 -19.02 -3.98
C PRO A 70 -1.65 -18.73 -2.47
N GLU A 71 -0.88 -19.45 -1.65
CA GLU A 71 -0.77 -19.21 -0.20
C GLU A 71 0.26 -18.14 0.18
N GLU A 72 1.03 -17.62 -0.79
CA GLU A 72 2.09 -16.62 -0.58
C GLU A 72 1.79 -15.29 -1.27
N PHE A 73 0.64 -15.14 -1.94
CA PHE A 73 0.28 -13.90 -2.64
C PHE A 73 -1.13 -13.46 -2.27
N TYR A 74 -1.24 -12.22 -1.79
CA TYR A 74 -2.46 -11.67 -1.21
C TYR A 74 -2.79 -10.30 -1.77
N MET A 75 -4.08 -10.06 -1.97
CA MET A 75 -4.62 -8.77 -2.39
C MET A 75 -6.04 -8.61 -1.86
N THR A 76 -6.42 -7.40 -1.50
CA THR A 76 -7.76 -7.06 -1.03
C THR A 76 -8.13 -5.67 -1.50
N THR A 77 -9.40 -5.45 -1.82
CA THR A 77 -9.93 -4.12 -2.07
C THR A 77 -10.34 -3.49 -0.74
N TYR A 78 -9.53 -2.60 -0.19
CA TYR A 78 -9.78 -1.92 1.10
C TYR A 78 -10.84 -0.81 1.04
N TRP A 79 -11.53 -0.66 -0.08
CA TRP A 79 -12.60 0.32 -0.25
C TRP A 79 -13.57 -0.06 -1.40
N ASP A 80 -14.38 0.87 -1.92
CA ASP A 80 -15.36 0.56 -2.98
C ASP A 80 -14.77 0.48 -4.41
N GLY A 81 -13.51 0.88 -4.61
CA GLY A 81 -12.77 0.78 -5.87
C GLY A 81 -12.97 1.94 -6.86
N THR A 82 -13.85 2.92 -6.56
CA THR A 82 -14.31 3.94 -7.51
C THR A 82 -13.84 5.37 -7.20
N ALA A 83 -12.76 5.87 -7.82
CA ALA A 83 -12.20 7.19 -7.47
C ALA A 83 -13.24 8.32 -7.37
N SER A 84 -13.16 9.05 -6.26
CA SER A 84 -13.93 10.25 -6.00
C SER A 84 -13.01 11.46 -5.83
N PRO A 85 -13.34 12.64 -6.39
CA PRO A 85 -12.63 13.90 -6.07
C PRO A 85 -12.68 14.27 -4.58
N SER A 86 -13.62 13.67 -3.85
CA SER A 86 -13.77 13.79 -2.39
C SER A 86 -12.87 12.82 -1.61
N GLU A 87 -12.10 11.97 -2.30
CA GLU A 87 -11.33 10.91 -1.65
C GLU A 87 -10.08 11.45 -0.97
N THR A 88 -9.77 10.92 0.21
CA THR A 88 -8.67 11.41 1.05
C THR A 88 -7.98 10.24 1.74
N LEU A 89 -6.85 10.51 2.42
CA LEU A 89 -6.12 9.50 3.17
C LEU A 89 -6.85 9.21 4.49
N LYS A 90 -7.93 8.42 4.43
CA LYS A 90 -8.87 8.18 5.54
C LYS A 90 -8.32 7.20 6.59
N CYS A 91 -8.73 7.39 7.84
CA CYS A 91 -8.47 6.46 8.94
C CYS A 91 -8.98 5.05 8.64
N LEU A 92 -10.16 4.95 8.00
CA LEU A 92 -10.79 3.69 7.65
C LEU A 92 -9.84 2.81 6.80
N TYR A 93 -9.22 3.38 5.76
CA TYR A 93 -8.29 2.65 4.90
C TYR A 93 -7.05 2.17 5.66
N CYS A 94 -6.56 3.01 6.58
CA CYS A 94 -5.44 2.64 7.44
C CYS A 94 -5.80 1.42 8.32
N LYS A 95 -7.01 1.39 8.89
CA LYS A 95 -7.49 0.27 9.71
C LYS A 95 -7.66 -1.01 8.89
N GLU A 96 -8.20 -0.91 7.69
CA GLU A 96 -8.38 -2.07 6.80
C GLU A 96 -7.04 -2.68 6.38
N ILE A 97 -6.09 -1.85 5.94
CA ILE A 97 -4.75 -2.32 5.57
C ILE A 97 -4.01 -2.88 6.79
N ARG A 98 -4.17 -2.25 7.96
CA ARG A 98 -3.58 -2.75 9.21
C ARG A 98 -4.10 -4.14 9.58
N LEU A 99 -5.41 -4.33 9.49
CA LEU A 99 -6.04 -5.63 9.71
C LEU A 99 -5.56 -6.66 8.67
N PHE A 100 -5.40 -6.24 7.42
CA PHE A 100 -4.90 -7.12 6.35
C PHE A 100 -3.48 -7.60 6.61
N ILE A 101 -2.55 -6.70 6.97
CA ILE A 101 -1.17 -7.06 7.35
C ILE A 101 -1.18 -8.03 8.53
N LEU A 102 -1.95 -7.72 9.59
CA LEU A 102 -2.01 -8.55 10.78
C LEU A 102 -2.56 -9.95 10.48
N ALA A 103 -3.63 -10.01 9.68
CA ALA A 103 -4.29 -11.26 9.33
C ALA A 103 -3.36 -12.16 8.53
N VAL A 104 -2.67 -11.63 7.51
CA VAL A 104 -1.75 -12.44 6.70
C VAL A 104 -0.52 -12.85 7.50
N SER A 105 0.09 -11.93 8.26
CA SER A 105 1.25 -12.22 9.10
C SER A 105 0.94 -13.32 10.13
N THR A 106 -0.22 -13.25 10.79
CA THR A 106 -0.66 -14.26 11.75
C THR A 106 -1.00 -15.58 11.06
N PHE A 107 -1.71 -15.52 9.93
CA PHE A 107 -2.14 -16.70 9.19
C PHE A 107 -0.96 -17.52 8.68
N THR A 108 0.12 -16.85 8.28
CA THR A 108 1.34 -17.47 7.71
C THR A 108 2.50 -17.54 8.69
N ASN A 109 2.29 -17.17 9.97
CA ASN A 109 3.33 -17.10 11.00
C ASN A 109 4.67 -16.54 10.47
N SER A 110 4.60 -15.39 9.78
CA SER A 110 5.70 -14.79 9.04
C SER A 110 5.57 -13.26 9.02
N GLN A 111 6.69 -12.57 8.84
CA GLN A 111 6.65 -11.19 8.31
C GLN A 111 6.11 -11.20 6.88
N VAL A 112 5.60 -10.05 6.43
CA VAL A 112 5.07 -9.86 5.09
C VAL A 112 5.94 -8.92 4.24
N ASP A 113 5.87 -9.09 2.93
CA ASP A 113 6.42 -8.14 1.95
C ASP A 113 5.29 -7.35 1.30
N ILE A 114 5.41 -6.03 1.23
CA ILE A 114 4.33 -5.12 0.79
C ILE A 114 4.71 -4.43 -0.52
N LEU A 115 3.82 -4.55 -1.52
CA LEU A 115 3.84 -3.79 -2.76
C LEU A 115 2.71 -2.75 -2.71
N ALA A 116 3.03 -1.50 -2.34
CA ALA A 116 2.04 -0.45 -2.15
C ALA A 116 2.03 0.54 -3.31
N TYR A 117 0.93 0.60 -4.05
CA TYR A 117 0.80 1.40 -5.27
C TYR A 117 0.05 2.71 -5.04
N SER A 118 0.55 3.80 -5.63
CA SER A 118 -0.18 5.08 -5.66
C SER A 118 -0.62 5.51 -4.25
N MET A 119 -1.87 5.92 -4.06
CA MET A 119 -2.45 6.26 -2.75
C MET A 119 -2.29 5.15 -1.70
N GLY A 120 -2.22 3.88 -2.11
CA GLY A 120 -1.96 2.76 -1.22
C GLY A 120 -0.64 2.89 -0.46
N SER A 121 0.36 3.58 -1.03
CA SER A 121 1.65 3.82 -0.36
C SER A 121 1.52 4.66 0.92
N PRO A 122 1.10 5.95 0.89
CA PRO A 122 0.96 6.72 2.12
C PRO A 122 -0.06 6.10 3.10
N VAL A 123 -1.10 5.42 2.61
CA VAL A 123 -2.06 4.72 3.48
C VAL A 123 -1.41 3.54 4.21
N ALA A 124 -0.69 2.67 3.50
CA ALA A 124 0.01 1.55 4.11
C ALA A 124 1.08 2.03 5.10
N ARG A 125 1.82 3.10 4.76
CA ARG A 125 2.76 3.74 5.68
C ARG A 125 2.07 4.16 6.97
N LYS A 126 0.91 4.82 6.91
CA LYS A 126 0.19 5.20 8.14
C LYS A 126 -0.34 4.00 8.93
N ALA A 127 -0.83 2.96 8.23
CA ALA A 127 -1.29 1.72 8.85
C ALA A 127 -0.18 1.02 9.66
N ILE A 128 1.03 1.00 9.12
CA ILE A 128 2.23 0.41 9.76
C ILE A 128 2.76 1.31 10.88
N MET A 129 2.80 2.63 10.67
CA MET A 129 3.23 3.60 11.69
C MET A 129 2.38 3.51 12.95
N GLY A 130 1.07 3.35 12.79
CA GLY A 130 0.11 3.40 13.89
C GLY A 130 -0.10 4.83 14.43
N GLY A 131 -0.24 4.94 15.75
CA GLY A 131 -0.57 6.19 16.44
C GLY A 131 -1.99 6.66 16.16
N ASN A 132 -2.22 7.97 16.15
CA ASN A 132 -3.55 8.54 15.93
C ASN A 132 -3.80 8.80 14.44
N CYS A 133 -5.01 8.51 13.97
CA CYS A 133 -5.49 8.94 12.66
C CYS A 133 -5.56 10.46 12.56
N VAL A 134 -5.25 11.02 11.38
CA VAL A 134 -5.17 12.47 11.19
C VAL A 134 -6.54 13.11 10.98
N ASP A 135 -7.44 12.39 10.33
CA ASP A 135 -8.81 12.84 10.02
C ASP A 135 -9.79 12.63 11.18
N THR A 136 -9.70 11.52 11.90
CA THR A 136 -10.65 11.17 12.97
C THR A 136 -10.08 11.18 14.39
N SER A 137 -8.76 11.30 14.55
CA SER A 137 -8.05 11.14 15.85
C SER A 137 -8.20 9.78 16.53
N GLU A 138 -8.82 8.81 15.88
CA GLU A 138 -8.92 7.44 16.39
C GLU A 138 -7.53 6.78 16.49
N VAL A 139 -7.36 5.89 17.47
CA VAL A 139 -6.07 5.24 17.75
C VAL A 139 -5.94 3.98 16.89
N LEU A 140 -4.92 3.93 16.01
CA LEU A 140 -4.56 2.76 15.21
C LEU A 140 -3.79 1.71 16.02
N GLY A 141 -3.16 2.12 17.12
CA GLY A 141 -2.33 1.28 17.99
C GLY A 141 -0.84 1.51 17.78
N ALA A 142 -0.01 0.63 18.33
CA ALA A 142 1.44 0.68 18.19
C ALA A 142 1.88 0.42 16.74
N SER A 143 3.14 0.70 16.43
CA SER A 143 3.67 0.38 15.11
C SER A 143 3.67 -1.13 14.84
N MET A 144 3.52 -1.51 13.56
CA MET A 144 3.60 -2.89 13.07
C MET A 144 4.88 -3.15 12.27
N SER A 145 5.93 -2.36 12.46
CA SER A 145 7.21 -2.54 11.76
C SER A 145 7.73 -3.98 11.84
N SER A 146 7.60 -4.62 13.00
CA SER A 146 8.06 -6.01 13.20
C SER A 146 7.32 -7.05 12.37
N SER A 147 6.19 -6.70 11.76
CA SER A 147 5.42 -7.59 10.89
C SER A 147 5.77 -7.41 9.41
N VAL A 148 6.62 -6.45 9.03
CA VAL A 148 6.93 -6.13 7.63
C VAL A 148 8.42 -6.24 7.39
N HIS A 149 8.81 -7.04 6.39
CA HIS A 149 10.21 -7.23 6.01
C HIS A 149 10.60 -6.25 4.89
N HIS A 150 10.06 -6.44 3.67
CA HIS A 150 10.22 -5.47 2.58
C HIS A 150 8.99 -4.57 2.44
N PHE A 151 9.19 -3.25 2.42
CA PHE A 151 8.18 -2.29 1.98
C PHE A 151 8.59 -1.65 0.66
N VAL A 152 7.80 -1.87 -0.39
CA VAL A 152 8.03 -1.32 -1.73
C VAL A 152 6.92 -0.33 -2.09
N SER A 153 7.27 0.95 -2.13
CA SER A 153 6.39 2.01 -2.62
C SER A 153 6.51 2.14 -4.13
N ILE A 154 5.41 2.04 -4.86
CA ILE A 154 5.39 2.09 -6.32
C ILE A 154 4.51 3.26 -6.74
N ALA A 155 5.11 4.28 -7.37
CA ALA A 155 4.43 5.53 -7.73
C ALA A 155 3.62 6.14 -6.56
N GLY A 156 4.13 6.04 -5.33
CA GLY A 156 3.42 6.55 -4.14
C GLY A 156 3.60 8.05 -3.96
N PRO A 157 2.53 8.85 -3.74
CA PRO A 157 2.65 10.28 -3.46
C PRO A 157 3.02 10.54 -1.98
N ASN A 158 4.16 10.00 -1.54
CA ASN A 158 4.64 10.03 -0.16
C ASN A 158 5.02 11.45 0.33
N TYR A 159 5.43 12.32 -0.59
CA TYR A 159 5.59 13.76 -0.37
C TYR A 159 4.49 14.60 -1.03
N GLY A 160 3.47 13.95 -1.58
CA GLY A 160 2.31 14.55 -2.21
C GLY A 160 2.29 14.42 -3.73
N VAL A 161 1.23 14.95 -4.32
CA VAL A 161 1.03 15.06 -5.77
C VAL A 161 1.48 16.43 -6.24
N LYS A 162 2.27 16.48 -7.32
CA LYS A 162 2.86 17.70 -7.87
C LYS A 162 1.82 18.82 -8.04
N ASP A 163 0.67 18.50 -8.60
CA ASP A 163 -0.33 19.50 -8.97
C ASP A 163 -1.25 19.91 -7.82
N CYS A 164 -1.19 19.25 -6.65
CA CYS A 164 -2.04 19.61 -5.50
C CYS A 164 -1.74 20.99 -4.89
N THR A 165 -0.64 21.64 -5.28
CA THR A 165 -0.35 23.04 -4.92
C THR A 165 -0.85 24.06 -5.94
N SER A 166 -1.20 23.61 -7.14
CA SER A 166 -1.71 24.49 -8.20
C SER A 166 -3.10 25.00 -7.82
N PHE A 167 -3.38 26.26 -8.17
CA PHE A 167 -4.63 26.94 -7.84
C PHE A 167 -5.87 26.09 -8.19
N PHE A 168 -5.91 25.51 -9.40
CA PHE A 168 -7.02 24.70 -9.87
C PHE A 168 -7.32 23.45 -9.04
N TYR A 169 -6.29 22.76 -8.56
CA TYR A 169 -6.44 21.51 -7.81
C TYR A 169 -6.56 21.73 -6.30
N SER A 170 -6.24 22.93 -5.80
CA SER A 170 -6.26 23.25 -4.37
C SER A 170 -7.64 23.15 -3.71
N PHE A 171 -8.70 23.16 -4.51
CA PHE A 171 -10.08 23.03 -4.05
C PHE A 171 -10.58 21.58 -4.00
N LEU A 172 -9.82 20.62 -4.52
CA LEU A 172 -10.17 19.20 -4.45
C LEU A 172 -9.87 18.67 -3.04
N ALA A 173 -10.76 17.83 -2.50
CA ALA A 173 -10.55 17.24 -1.19
C ALA A 173 -9.29 16.36 -1.15
N THR A 174 -9.00 15.65 -2.25
CA THR A 174 -7.75 14.90 -2.45
C THR A 174 -6.48 15.73 -2.23
N CYS A 175 -6.56 17.07 -2.35
CA CYS A 175 -5.46 18.01 -2.17
C CYS A 175 -5.62 18.91 -0.93
N ASN A 176 -6.48 18.54 0.03
CA ASN A 176 -6.62 19.32 1.26
C ASN A 176 -5.36 19.26 2.15
N THR A 177 -5.22 20.22 3.07
CA THR A 177 -4.03 20.39 3.93
C THR A 177 -4.04 19.51 5.18
N ASN A 178 -5.12 18.80 5.48
CA ASN A 178 -5.20 17.89 6.61
C ASN A 178 -4.80 16.46 6.21
N ASN A 179 -5.71 15.73 5.54
CA ASN A 179 -5.54 14.34 5.12
C ASN A 179 -5.53 14.17 3.58
N GLY A 180 -5.24 15.24 2.84
CA GLY A 180 -5.02 15.18 1.41
C GLY A 180 -3.56 14.84 1.04
N MET A 181 -3.35 14.55 -0.23
CA MET A 181 -2.05 14.32 -0.87
C MET A 181 -1.37 15.63 -1.32
N ARG A 182 -1.69 16.75 -0.66
CA ARG A 182 -0.97 18.00 -0.85
C ARG A 182 0.31 17.99 -0.03
N CYS A 183 1.43 18.41 -0.63
CA CYS A 183 2.68 18.51 0.11
C CYS A 183 2.52 19.38 1.37
N ASN A 184 3.17 18.96 2.45
CA ASN A 184 3.02 19.51 3.80
C ASN A 184 1.63 19.36 4.44
N SER A 185 0.75 18.49 3.92
CA SER A 185 -0.47 18.14 4.66
C SER A 185 -0.14 17.51 6.01
N VAL A 186 -1.03 17.64 6.99
CA VAL A 186 -0.83 17.05 8.33
C VAL A 186 -0.53 15.55 8.24
N TYR A 187 -1.22 14.84 7.34
CA TYR A 187 -1.01 13.42 7.09
C TYR A 187 0.37 13.11 6.52
N LEU A 188 0.77 13.80 5.45
CA LEU A 188 2.06 13.54 4.82
C LEU A 188 3.22 13.95 5.75
N ASN A 189 3.09 15.04 6.49
CA ASN A 189 4.06 15.40 7.53
C ASN A 189 4.12 14.32 8.61
N ASN A 190 2.98 13.79 9.06
CA ASN A 190 2.93 12.76 10.09
C ASN A 190 3.69 11.49 9.68
N ILE A 191 3.43 10.94 8.50
CA ILE A 191 4.15 9.73 8.03
C ILE A 191 5.63 10.02 7.69
N ASN A 192 6.02 11.28 7.51
CA ASN A 192 7.40 11.65 7.20
C ASN A 192 8.20 12.13 8.44
N THR A 193 7.64 12.08 9.66
CA THR A 193 8.39 12.48 10.88
C THR A 193 9.40 11.43 11.34
N GLY A 194 9.17 10.17 10.99
CA GLY A 194 10.07 9.05 11.26
C GLY A 194 10.64 8.45 9.98
N SER A 195 11.57 7.51 10.16
CA SER A 195 12.15 6.72 9.08
C SER A 195 12.23 5.25 9.50
N HIS A 196 12.29 4.33 8.53
CA HIS A 196 12.49 2.90 8.76
C HIS A 196 11.38 2.15 9.52
N TYR A 197 10.25 2.78 9.79
CA TYR A 197 9.15 2.07 10.47
C TYR A 197 8.34 1.21 9.50
N GLU A 198 8.46 1.43 8.19
CA GLU A 198 7.67 0.74 7.17
C GLU A 198 8.02 -0.75 7.04
N GLY A 199 9.25 -1.12 7.39
CA GLY A 199 9.76 -2.49 7.39
C GLY A 199 11.27 -2.51 7.53
N ASP A 200 11.85 -3.71 7.59
CA ASP A 200 13.31 -3.91 7.69
C ASP A 200 14.06 -3.27 6.52
N THR A 201 13.45 -3.26 5.34
CA THR A 201 13.95 -2.53 4.17
C THR A 201 12.83 -1.80 3.43
N ILE A 202 13.20 -0.66 2.86
CA ILE A 202 12.31 0.28 2.20
C ILE A 202 12.85 0.59 0.82
N HIS A 203 12.03 0.35 -0.20
CA HIS A 203 12.37 0.60 -1.58
C HIS A 203 11.29 1.46 -2.23
N THR A 204 11.69 2.36 -3.12
CA THR A 204 10.73 3.15 -3.90
C THR A 204 10.98 2.96 -5.39
N ILE A 205 9.92 2.75 -6.16
CA ILE A 205 9.94 2.70 -7.62
C ILE A 205 9.06 3.86 -8.12
N TYR A 206 9.63 4.76 -8.92
CA TYR A 206 8.89 5.90 -9.45
C TYR A 206 9.39 6.32 -10.84
N SER A 207 8.55 7.05 -11.56
CA SER A 207 8.86 7.54 -12.90
C SER A 207 8.97 9.06 -12.93
N SER A 208 9.96 9.60 -13.65
CA SER A 208 10.07 11.05 -13.87
C SER A 208 8.99 11.61 -14.79
N THR A 209 8.26 10.74 -15.49
CA THR A 209 7.17 11.07 -16.41
C THR A 209 5.82 10.57 -15.90
N ASP A 210 5.71 10.28 -14.61
CA ASP A 210 4.43 9.91 -13.99
C ASP A 210 3.39 11.01 -14.23
N ASN A 211 2.31 10.66 -14.92
CA ASN A 211 1.28 11.58 -15.38
C ASN A 211 0.14 11.79 -14.38
N VAL A 212 0.24 11.20 -13.17
CA VAL A 212 -0.76 11.33 -12.10
C VAL A 212 -0.16 12.03 -10.89
N ILE A 213 0.91 11.48 -10.31
CA ILE A 213 1.52 12.07 -9.11
C ILE A 213 2.60 13.11 -9.45
N GLY A 214 3.15 13.04 -10.68
CA GLY A 214 4.28 13.85 -11.11
C GLY A 214 5.60 13.42 -10.46
N TYR A 215 6.72 13.96 -10.94
CA TYR A 215 8.04 13.59 -10.44
C TYR A 215 8.42 14.27 -9.12
N LYS A 216 8.18 15.59 -9.01
CA LYS A 216 8.56 16.40 -7.85
C LYS A 216 7.44 17.35 -7.45
N VAL A 217 7.25 17.52 -6.14
CA VAL A 217 6.35 18.55 -5.59
C VAL A 217 7.04 19.90 -5.54
N SER A 218 6.25 20.97 -5.60
CA SER A 218 6.72 22.35 -5.50
C SER A 218 7.22 22.71 -4.09
N CYS A 219 6.68 22.06 -3.05
CA CYS A 219 7.14 22.21 -1.67
C CYS A 219 8.54 21.59 -1.51
N GLY A 220 9.60 22.38 -1.69
CA GLY A 220 10.98 21.95 -1.44
C GLY A 220 11.63 21.13 -2.55
N ASN A 221 11.02 21.04 -3.74
CA ASN A 221 11.56 20.30 -4.90
C ASN A 221 11.85 18.81 -4.60
N THR A 222 11.06 18.22 -3.72
CA THR A 222 11.19 16.83 -3.27
C THR A 222 10.55 15.87 -4.26
N VAL A 223 11.18 14.72 -4.50
CA VAL A 223 10.60 13.65 -5.32
C VAL A 223 9.36 13.09 -4.62
N THR A 224 8.25 13.04 -5.34
CA THR A 224 6.92 12.62 -4.85
C THR A 224 6.97 11.22 -4.22
N GLY A 225 7.68 10.31 -4.89
CA GLY A 225 7.89 8.91 -4.54
C GLY A 225 8.74 8.62 -3.31
N ASN A 226 9.57 9.57 -2.87
CA ASN A 226 10.58 9.28 -1.85
C ASN A 226 9.98 8.96 -0.47
N ILE A 227 10.72 8.18 0.32
CA ILE A 227 10.41 7.88 1.71
C ILE A 227 11.66 8.18 2.57
N PRO A 228 11.52 8.86 3.72
CA PRO A 228 12.64 9.05 4.65
C PRO A 228 13.30 7.73 5.05
N GLY A 229 14.63 7.63 4.85
CA GLY A 229 15.39 6.43 5.19
C GLY A 229 15.21 5.26 4.23
N GLN A 230 14.69 5.47 3.02
CA GLN A 230 14.64 4.39 2.03
C GLN A 230 16.04 3.80 1.74
N ASN A 231 16.12 2.47 1.70
CA ASN A 231 17.34 1.73 1.39
C ASN A 231 17.75 1.91 -0.08
N ALA A 232 16.78 1.99 -1.00
CA ALA A 232 17.05 2.24 -2.40
C ALA A 232 15.91 2.99 -3.12
N ALA A 233 16.27 3.71 -4.18
CA ALA A 233 15.35 4.41 -5.07
C ALA A 233 15.58 3.93 -6.51
N TYR A 234 14.53 3.52 -7.20
CA TYR A 234 14.58 3.09 -8.59
C TYR A 234 13.79 4.07 -9.45
N LEU A 235 14.51 4.97 -10.12
CA LEU A 235 13.95 5.96 -11.03
C LEU A 235 13.88 5.41 -12.45
N TYR A 236 12.70 5.50 -13.06
CA TYR A 236 12.46 5.19 -14.47
C TYR A 236 12.09 6.47 -15.24
N THR A 237 12.25 6.42 -16.56
CA THR A 237 11.84 7.49 -17.49
C THR A 237 10.93 6.92 -18.55
N GLY A 238 9.85 7.63 -18.91
CA GLY A 238 8.93 7.23 -19.98
C GLY A 238 7.83 6.27 -19.56
N LEU A 239 7.69 5.96 -18.27
CA LEU A 239 6.56 5.20 -17.74
C LEU A 239 5.47 6.14 -17.25
N THR A 240 4.21 5.86 -17.61
CA THR A 240 3.02 6.44 -16.98
C THR A 240 2.85 5.94 -15.54
N HIS A 241 1.89 6.50 -14.81
CA HIS A 241 1.57 6.06 -13.44
C HIS A 241 1.29 4.56 -13.36
N THR A 242 0.38 4.07 -14.21
CA THR A 242 0.00 2.65 -14.29
C THR A 242 1.16 1.78 -14.79
N GLN A 243 1.90 2.23 -15.79
CA GLN A 243 3.06 1.48 -16.30
C GLN A 243 4.18 1.37 -15.26
N THR A 244 4.34 2.36 -14.38
CA THR A 244 5.33 2.28 -13.29
C THR A 244 5.09 1.07 -12.41
N PHE A 245 3.83 0.67 -12.22
CA PHE A 245 3.49 -0.58 -11.53
C PHE A 245 3.66 -1.81 -12.42
N PHE A 246 2.94 -1.91 -13.52
CA PHE A 246 2.86 -3.16 -14.29
C PHE A 246 4.10 -3.48 -15.12
N ASN A 247 4.93 -2.49 -15.46
CA ASN A 247 6.14 -2.70 -16.27
C ASN A 247 7.40 -2.87 -15.42
N THR A 248 7.29 -2.93 -14.09
CA THR A 248 8.43 -3.08 -13.17
C THR A 248 8.29 -4.31 -12.26
N LEU A 249 7.47 -5.30 -12.66
CA LEU A 249 7.24 -6.52 -11.87
C LEU A 249 8.52 -7.32 -11.62
N ASP A 250 9.45 -7.31 -12.58
CA ASP A 250 10.78 -7.90 -12.43
C ASP A 250 11.58 -7.22 -11.30
N ARG A 251 11.53 -5.88 -11.25
CA ARG A 251 12.16 -5.10 -10.19
C ARG A 251 11.49 -5.38 -8.84
N GLN A 252 10.17 -5.39 -8.79
CA GLN A 252 9.40 -5.67 -7.56
C GLN A 252 9.75 -7.05 -7.00
N LEU A 253 9.75 -8.08 -7.86
CA LEU A 253 10.14 -9.43 -7.49
C LEU A 253 11.59 -9.46 -6.99
N SER A 254 12.53 -8.84 -7.71
CA SER A 254 13.95 -8.83 -7.33
C SER A 254 14.20 -8.22 -5.95
N ILE A 255 13.40 -7.22 -5.55
CA ILE A 255 13.49 -6.57 -4.24
C ILE A 255 12.99 -7.53 -3.17
N ILE A 256 11.80 -8.12 -3.32
CA ILE A 256 11.21 -8.91 -2.22
C ILE A 256 11.86 -10.28 -2.04
N THR A 257 12.57 -10.78 -3.07
CA THR A 257 13.39 -11.99 -2.97
C THR A 257 14.83 -11.69 -2.55
N SER A 258 15.17 -10.43 -2.28
CA SER A 258 16.48 -10.09 -1.73
C SER A 258 16.58 -10.58 -0.28
N PRO A 259 17.79 -10.93 0.18
CA PRO A 259 18.01 -11.41 1.54
C PRO A 259 17.64 -10.36 2.58
#